data_AF-A0A847Y804-F1
#
_entry.id   AF-A0A847Y804-F1
#
_cell.length_a   1.000
_cell.length_b   1.000
_cell.length_c   1.000
_cell.angle_alpha   90.00
_cell.angle_beta   90.00
_cell.angle_gamma   90.00
#
_symmetry.space_group_name_H-M   'P 1'
#
loop_
_entity.id
_entity.type
_entity.pdbx_description
1 polymer ?
#
loop_
_entity_poly.entity_id
_entity_poly.type
_entity_poly.pdbx_seq_one_letter_code
_entity_poly.pdbx_strand_id
1 'polypeptide(L)'
;DVLLAAVNYVDRHTYNFEEQVLPVAQRHNAGIIAMKVLGGADPAKGSYANPRSTGMLVGDKVGPAIRYALSLPGVCSVNLGINTVEQLRQDIAYFYEDAPLSEQETAALLAEGKTLAERWGAHFGPVTEPLRG
;
A
#
# COMPACT_ATOMS: atom_id res chain seq x y z
N ASP A 1 -6.27 -15.27 13.66
CA ASP A 1 -6.89 -14.76 12.41
C ASP A 1 -6.02 -13.71 11.75
N VAL A 2 -6.32 -13.36 10.49
CA VAL A 2 -5.60 -12.32 9.74
C VAL A 2 -6.55 -11.37 9.02
N LEU A 3 -6.13 -10.11 8.89
CA LEU A 3 -6.77 -9.08 8.09
C LEU A 3 -5.87 -8.73 6.89
N LEU A 4 -6.47 -8.62 5.71
CA LEU A 4 -5.83 -8.06 4.52
C LEU A 4 -6.35 -6.64 4.32
N ALA A 5 -5.50 -5.61 4.43
CA ALA A 5 -5.91 -4.20 4.41
C ALA A 5 -5.16 -3.40 3.34
N ALA A 6 -5.85 -2.47 2.66
CA ALA A 6 -5.21 -1.55 1.72
C ALA A 6 -4.28 -0.58 2.46
N VAL A 7 -2.99 -0.61 2.15
CA VAL A 7 -1.95 0.16 2.85
C VAL A 7 -0.91 0.63 1.84
N ASN A 8 -0.74 1.94 1.73
CA ASN A 8 0.39 2.61 1.09
C ASN A 8 0.37 4.10 1.49
N TYR A 9 1.51 4.78 1.33
CA TYR A 9 1.67 6.17 1.80
C TYR A 9 0.77 7.19 1.09
N VAL A 10 0.16 6.83 -0.04
CA VAL A 10 -0.83 7.65 -0.74
C VAL A 10 -2.21 7.43 -0.15
N ASP A 11 -2.65 6.17 -0.06
CA ASP A 11 -3.97 5.77 0.40
C ASP A 11 -4.19 5.99 1.91
N ARG A 12 -3.12 6.28 2.68
CA ARG A 12 -3.26 6.89 4.01
C ARG A 12 -4.12 8.16 3.95
N HIS A 13 -3.97 8.96 2.91
CA HIS A 13 -4.70 10.21 2.75
C HIS A 13 -6.07 10.05 2.09
N THR A 14 -6.36 8.87 1.55
CA THR A 14 -7.65 8.55 0.89
C THR A 14 -8.57 7.73 1.79
N TYR A 15 -8.09 6.61 2.33
CA TYR A 15 -8.89 5.66 3.13
C TYR A 15 -8.45 5.55 4.58
N ASN A 16 -7.18 5.88 4.88
CA ASN A 16 -6.60 5.92 6.24
C ASN A 16 -6.87 4.67 7.10
N PHE A 17 -6.76 3.47 6.53
CA PHE A 17 -6.91 2.23 7.31
C PHE A 17 -5.91 2.10 8.45
N GLU A 18 -4.78 2.77 8.33
CA GLU A 18 -3.69 2.77 9.29
C GLU A 18 -4.12 3.29 10.67
N GLU A 19 -4.97 4.32 10.72
CA GLU A 19 -5.50 4.87 11.96
C GLU A 19 -6.90 4.35 12.29
N GLN A 20 -7.69 3.99 11.27
CA GLN A 20 -9.10 3.62 11.46
C GLN A 20 -9.31 2.12 11.69
N VAL A 21 -8.46 1.26 11.12
CA VAL A 21 -8.69 -0.19 11.04
C VAL A 21 -7.58 -0.99 11.72
N LEU A 22 -6.31 -0.69 11.44
CA LEU A 22 -5.19 -1.47 11.97
C LEU A 22 -5.15 -1.53 13.51
N PRO A 23 -5.46 -0.46 14.27
CA PRO A 23 -5.49 -0.53 15.73
C PRO A 23 -6.60 -1.46 16.26
N VAL A 24 -7.71 -1.62 15.52
CA VAL A 24 -8.76 -2.57 15.87
C VAL A 24 -8.24 -4.00 15.68
N ALA A 25 -7.62 -4.29 14.53
CA ALA A 25 -7.05 -5.62 14.26
C ALA A 25 -6.02 -6.03 15.34
N GLN A 26 -5.15 -5.11 15.75
CA GLN A 26 -4.19 -5.34 16.84
C GLN A 26 -4.87 -5.65 18.18
N ARG A 27 -5.94 -4.92 18.56
CA ARG A 27 -6.70 -5.22 19.79
C ARG A 27 -7.34 -6.61 19.79
N HIS A 28 -7.65 -7.14 18.62
CA HIS A 28 -8.18 -8.49 18.44
C HIS A 28 -7.09 -9.55 18.19
N ASN A 29 -5.81 -9.19 18.33
CA ASN A 29 -4.67 -10.07 18.08
C ASN A 29 -4.72 -10.74 16.68
N ALA A 30 -5.22 -10.00 15.69
CA ALA A 30 -5.22 -10.42 14.29
C ALA A 30 -3.95 -9.93 13.58
N GLY A 31 -3.30 -10.81 12.83
CA GLY A 31 -2.17 -10.42 11.98
C GLY A 31 -2.63 -9.52 10.83
N ILE A 32 -1.81 -8.54 10.44
CA ILE A 32 -2.15 -7.61 9.35
C ILE A 32 -1.23 -7.87 8.17
N ILE A 33 -1.83 -8.19 7.03
CA ILE A 33 -1.16 -8.24 5.74
C ILE A 33 -1.52 -6.98 4.96
N ALA A 34 -0.53 -6.18 4.61
CA ALA A 34 -0.71 -4.99 3.78
C ALA A 34 -0.88 -5.40 2.31
N MET A 35 -2.01 -5.03 1.70
CA MET A 35 -2.27 -5.21 0.27
C MET A 35 -2.34 -3.86 -0.44
N LYS A 36 -2.26 -3.89 -1.78
CA LYS A 36 -2.25 -2.68 -2.61
C LYS A 36 -1.11 -1.72 -2.24
N VAL A 37 0.01 -2.29 -1.78
CA VAL A 37 1.22 -1.56 -1.42
C VAL A 37 1.72 -0.69 -2.56
N LEU A 38 1.57 -1.16 -3.80
CA LEU A 38 1.96 -0.43 -5.01
C LEU A 38 0.82 0.42 -5.61
N GLY A 39 -0.20 0.76 -4.84
CA GLY A 39 -1.34 1.58 -5.28
C GLY A 39 -2.41 0.84 -6.08
N GLY A 40 -2.30 -0.47 -6.28
CA GLY A 40 -3.27 -1.22 -7.10
C GLY A 40 -3.08 -1.02 -8.60
N ALA A 41 -3.98 -1.57 -9.42
CA ALA A 41 -3.84 -1.56 -10.88
C ALA A 41 -3.96 -0.14 -11.45
N ASP A 42 -2.97 0.30 -12.21
CA ASP A 42 -3.00 1.57 -12.92
C ASP A 42 -4.10 1.54 -14.02
N PRO A 43 -5.16 2.36 -13.89
CA PRO A 43 -6.28 2.36 -14.84
C PRO A 43 -5.86 2.79 -16.25
N ALA A 44 -4.75 3.52 -16.41
CA ALA A 44 -4.21 3.88 -17.71
C ALA A 44 -3.48 2.71 -18.40
N LYS A 45 -3.07 1.69 -17.64
CA LYS A 45 -2.32 0.52 -18.12
C LYS A 45 -3.11 -0.79 -18.05
N GLY A 46 -4.39 -0.71 -17.69
CA GLY A 46 -5.34 -1.81 -17.74
C GLY A 46 -6.11 -1.97 -16.44
N SER A 47 -6.37 -3.21 -16.07
CA SER A 47 -7.09 -3.58 -14.86
C SER A 47 -6.44 -4.79 -14.22
N TYR A 48 -6.96 -5.23 -13.08
CA TYR A 48 -6.53 -6.48 -12.43
C TYR A 48 -6.68 -7.72 -13.32
N ALA A 49 -7.50 -7.67 -14.37
CA ALA A 49 -7.63 -8.76 -15.35
C ALA A 49 -6.51 -8.75 -16.42
N ASN A 50 -5.73 -7.67 -16.52
CA ASN A 50 -4.61 -7.57 -17.44
C ASN A 50 -3.32 -8.05 -16.74
N PRO A 51 -2.72 -9.18 -17.16
CA PRO A 51 -1.46 -9.69 -16.57
C PRO A 51 -0.25 -8.77 -16.88
N ARG A 52 -0.43 -7.74 -17.70
CA ARG A 52 0.58 -6.70 -17.96
C ARG A 52 0.28 -5.37 -17.26
N SER A 53 -0.77 -5.31 -16.43
CA SER A 53 -1.04 -4.13 -15.61
C SER A 53 0.12 -3.91 -14.64
N THR A 54 0.41 -2.64 -14.33
CA THR A 54 1.36 -2.28 -13.30
C THR A 54 0.64 -1.69 -12.09
N GLY A 55 1.38 -1.57 -10.99
CA GLY A 55 1.01 -0.68 -9.89
C GLY A 55 0.91 0.79 -10.35
N MET A 56 0.33 1.64 -9.50
CA MET A 56 0.45 3.10 -9.63
C MET A 56 1.77 3.62 -9.05
N LEU A 57 2.33 2.95 -8.04
CA LEU A 57 3.68 3.19 -7.52
C LEU A 57 4.65 2.25 -8.22
N VAL A 58 5.48 2.80 -9.11
CA VAL A 58 6.40 2.06 -9.97
C VAL A 58 7.80 2.67 -9.95
N GLY A 59 8.80 1.92 -10.44
CA GLY A 59 10.17 2.39 -10.54
C GLY A 59 10.78 2.67 -9.16
N ASP A 60 11.24 3.90 -8.96
CA ASP A 60 11.88 4.36 -7.72
C ASP A 60 10.96 4.34 -6.49
N LYS A 61 9.64 4.25 -6.68
CA LYS A 61 8.63 4.24 -5.60
C LYS A 61 8.34 2.86 -5.02
N VAL A 62 8.77 1.77 -5.68
CA VAL A 62 8.47 0.39 -5.24
C VAL A 62 9.08 0.12 -3.87
N GLY A 63 10.38 0.35 -3.72
CA GLY A 63 11.09 0.16 -2.44
C GLY A 63 10.47 0.99 -1.31
N PRO A 64 10.37 2.33 -1.45
CA PRO A 64 9.76 3.16 -0.42
C PRO A 64 8.32 2.76 -0.04
N ALA A 65 7.51 2.33 -1.00
CA ALA A 65 6.15 1.85 -0.72
C ALA A 65 6.13 0.58 0.14
N ILE A 66 7.02 -0.39 -0.16
CA ILE A 66 7.17 -1.62 0.63
C ILE A 66 7.66 -1.29 2.05
N ARG A 67 8.73 -0.48 2.16
CA ARG A 67 9.32 -0.06 3.44
C ARG A 67 8.30 0.69 4.30
N TYR A 68 7.51 1.56 3.68
CA TYR A 68 6.43 2.27 4.36
C TYR A 68 5.42 1.29 4.95
N ALA A 69 4.89 0.36 4.15
CA ALA A 69 3.90 -0.60 4.63
C ALA A 69 4.44 -1.47 5.78
N LEU A 70 5.68 -1.93 5.69
CA LEU A 70 6.33 -2.74 6.73
C LEU A 70 6.67 -1.96 8.01
N SER A 71 6.83 -0.64 7.91
CA SER A 71 7.09 0.22 9.08
C SER A 71 5.87 0.42 9.99
N LEU A 72 4.67 0.08 9.51
CA LEU A 72 3.44 0.34 10.25
C LEU A 72 3.22 -0.66 11.39
N PRO A 73 2.80 -0.19 12.59
CA PRO A 73 2.57 -1.07 13.73
C PRO A 73 1.60 -2.22 13.43
N GLY A 74 2.03 -3.45 13.72
CA GLY A 74 1.22 -4.66 13.57
C GLY A 74 1.17 -5.25 12.16
N VAL A 75 1.71 -4.57 11.13
CA VAL A 75 1.88 -5.17 9.80
C VAL A 75 2.94 -6.27 9.87
N CYS A 76 2.56 -7.49 9.52
CA CYS A 76 3.44 -8.66 9.58
C CYS A 76 3.93 -9.14 8.20
N SER A 77 3.28 -8.71 7.12
CA SER A 77 3.65 -9.08 5.75
C SER A 77 3.04 -8.11 4.74
N VAL A 78 3.57 -8.11 3.52
CA VAL A 78 3.00 -7.40 2.37
C VAL A 78 2.58 -8.41 1.29
N ASN A 79 1.44 -8.15 0.66
CA ASN A 79 0.94 -8.89 -0.49
C ASN A 79 1.20 -8.06 -1.77
N LEU A 80 2.19 -8.50 -2.55
CA LEU A 80 2.63 -7.85 -3.78
C LEU A 80 2.13 -8.62 -5.01
N GLY A 81 1.58 -7.89 -5.98
CA GLY A 81 1.21 -8.44 -7.29
C GLY A 81 2.42 -8.43 -8.22
N ILE A 82 2.81 -9.60 -8.71
CA ILE A 82 4.03 -9.82 -9.47
C ILE A 82 3.68 -10.49 -10.81
N ASN A 83 4.15 -9.94 -11.92
CA ASN A 83 3.87 -10.44 -13.26
C ASN A 83 5.12 -11.01 -13.97
N THR A 84 6.33 -10.78 -13.44
CA THR A 84 7.58 -11.32 -13.99
C THR A 84 8.53 -11.82 -12.89
N VAL A 85 9.47 -12.69 -13.26
CA VAL A 85 10.49 -13.19 -12.32
C VAL A 85 11.48 -12.09 -11.94
N GLU A 86 11.70 -11.12 -12.83
CA GLU A 86 12.55 -9.95 -12.57
C GLU A 86 11.96 -9.09 -11.46
N GLN A 87 10.64 -8.84 -11.50
CA GLN A 87 9.92 -8.16 -10.42
C GLN A 87 10.02 -8.95 -9.12
N LEU A 88 9.85 -10.28 -9.15
CA LEU A 88 10.02 -11.12 -7.96
C LEU A 88 11.41 -10.95 -7.33
N ARG A 89 12.47 -10.97 -8.14
CA ARG A 89 13.84 -10.79 -7.64
C ARG A 89 14.07 -9.41 -7.06
N GLN A 90 13.54 -8.37 -7.72
CA GLN A 90 13.62 -6.99 -7.24
C GLN A 90 12.88 -6.81 -5.90
N ASP A 91 11.65 -7.34 -5.81
CA ASP A 91 10.85 -7.28 -4.58
C ASP A 91 11.56 -7.98 -3.43
N ILE A 92 12.13 -9.17 -3.68
CA ILE A 92 12.94 -9.91 -2.70
C ILE A 92 14.16 -9.09 -2.24
N ALA A 93 14.86 -8.40 -3.16
CA ALA A 93 16.01 -7.57 -2.81
C ALA A 93 15.62 -6.44 -1.84
N TYR A 94 14.44 -5.83 -2.01
CA TYR A 94 13.96 -4.79 -1.09
C TYR A 94 13.78 -5.29 0.35
N PHE A 95 13.53 -6.58 0.59
CA PHE A 95 13.46 -7.12 1.96
C PHE A 95 14.84 -7.40 2.57
N TYR A 96 15.83 -7.73 1.75
CA TYR A 96 17.19 -8.02 2.24
C TYR A 96 18.03 -6.76 2.44
N GLU A 97 17.76 -5.72 1.65
CA GLU A 97 18.43 -4.42 1.73
C GLU A 97 17.68 -3.43 2.63
N ASP A 98 16.60 -3.87 3.29
CA ASP A 98 15.72 -2.97 4.04
C ASP A 98 16.41 -2.35 5.26
N ALA A 99 16.37 -1.04 5.33
CA ALA A 99 16.60 -0.27 6.53
C ALA A 99 15.29 0.41 6.93
N PRO A 100 14.95 0.51 8.22
CA PRO A 100 13.78 1.28 8.65
C PRO A 100 13.79 2.68 8.03
N LEU A 101 12.62 3.18 7.62
CA LEU A 101 12.51 4.57 7.15
C LEU A 101 12.89 5.52 8.29
N SER A 102 13.76 6.47 7.99
CA SER A 102 14.00 7.62 8.87
C SER A 102 12.75 8.50 8.96
N GLU A 103 12.69 9.34 10.00
CA GLU A 103 11.62 10.32 10.15
C GLU A 103 11.54 11.28 8.95
N GLN A 104 12.69 11.66 8.39
CA GLN A 104 12.76 12.53 7.21
C GLN A 104 12.24 11.84 5.95
N GLU A 105 12.64 10.58 5.69
CA GLU A 105 12.09 9.80 4.57
C GLU A 105 10.58 9.62 4.73
N THR A 106 10.12 9.30 5.94
CA THR A 106 8.69 9.14 6.24
C THR A 106 7.93 10.43 5.96
N ALA A 107 8.42 11.58 6.44
CA ALA A 107 7.78 12.87 6.21
C ALA A 107 7.73 13.23 4.71
N ALA A 108 8.80 12.93 3.96
CA ALA A 108 8.84 13.14 2.52
C ALA A 108 7.81 12.26 1.78
N LEU A 109 7.71 10.98 2.14
CA LEU A 109 6.72 10.07 1.56
C LEU A 109 5.29 10.52 1.87
N LEU A 110 5.00 10.97 3.08
CA LEU A 110 3.66 11.47 3.42
C LEU A 110 3.32 12.77 2.67
N ALA A 111 4.29 13.66 2.46
CA ALA A 111 4.08 14.87 1.66
C ALA A 111 3.80 14.56 0.18
N GLU A 112 4.57 13.64 -0.41
CA GLU A 112 4.32 13.13 -1.76
C GLU A 112 2.97 12.41 -1.84
N GLY A 113 2.69 11.55 -0.87
CA GLY A 113 1.47 10.76 -0.76
C GLY A 113 0.22 11.62 -0.76
N LYS A 114 0.23 12.70 0.03
CA LYS A 114 -0.87 13.66 0.03
C LYS A 114 -1.13 14.27 -1.36
N THR A 115 -0.06 14.66 -2.05
CA THR A 115 -0.16 15.23 -3.41
C THR A 115 -0.68 14.21 -4.43
N LEU A 116 -0.26 12.95 -4.32
CA LEU A 116 -0.74 11.87 -5.18
C LEU A 116 -2.19 11.50 -4.89
N ALA A 117 -2.60 11.51 -3.62
CA ALA A 117 -3.96 11.17 -3.21
C ALA A 117 -5.00 12.13 -3.80
N GLU A 118 -4.67 13.43 -3.88
CA GLU A 118 -5.51 14.43 -4.57
C GLU A 118 -5.73 14.08 -6.05
N ARG A 119 -4.76 13.42 -6.70
CA ARG A 119 -4.85 13.01 -8.11
C ARG A 119 -5.56 11.67 -8.28
N TRP A 120 -5.30 10.72 -7.38
CA TRP A 120 -5.87 9.37 -7.46
C TRP A 120 -7.35 9.37 -7.06
N GLY A 121 -7.72 10.21 -6.09
CA GLY A 121 -9.04 10.21 -5.49
C GLY A 121 -9.40 8.84 -4.90
N ALA A 122 -10.70 8.59 -4.75
CA ALA A 122 -11.24 7.36 -4.16
C ALA A 122 -11.29 6.20 -5.19
N HIS A 123 -10.11 5.79 -5.68
CA HIS A 123 -9.92 4.82 -6.77
C HIS A 123 -10.33 3.36 -6.48
N PHE A 124 -10.61 2.99 -5.24
CA PHE A 124 -11.15 1.70 -4.80
C PHE A 124 -12.65 1.78 -4.46
N GLY A 125 -13.28 2.93 -4.68
CA GLY A 125 -14.66 3.20 -4.29
C GLY A 125 -14.76 4.32 -3.25
N PRO A 126 -15.97 4.83 -2.98
CA PRO A 126 -16.19 5.94 -2.06
C PRO A 126 -15.76 5.60 -0.62
N VAL A 127 -15.23 6.59 0.09
CA VAL A 127 -14.79 6.47 1.50
C VAL A 127 -15.97 6.31 2.46
N THR A 128 -17.15 6.76 2.05
CA THR A 128 -18.39 6.65 2.81
C THR A 128 -19.28 5.56 2.21
N GLU A 129 -19.77 4.65 3.06
CA GLU A 129 -20.84 3.74 2.64
C GLU A 129 -22.13 4.56 2.48
N PRO A 130 -22.78 4.54 1.30
CA PRO A 130 -24.07 5.20 1.16
C PRO A 130 -25.06 4.52 2.10
N LEU A 131 -25.83 5.33 2.85
CA LEU A 131 -26.89 4.83 3.71
C LEU A 131 -27.81 3.92 2.88
N ARG A 132 -27.87 2.64 3.25
CA ARG A 132 -28.85 1.73 2.66
C ARG A 132 -30.21 2.14 3.20
N GLY A 133 -31.06 2.66 2.30
CA GLY A 133 -32.48 2.94 2.57
C GLY A 133 -33.31 1.68 2.71
#